data_AF-A0A1I2KD34-F1
#
_entry.id   AF-A0A1I2KD34-F1
#
_cell.length_a   1.000
_cell.length_b   1.000
_cell.length_c   1.000
_cell.angle_alpha   90.00
_cell.angle_beta   90.00
_cell.angle_gamma   90.00
#
_symmetry.space_group_name_H-M   'P 1'
#
loop_
_entity.id
_entity.type
_entity.pdbx_description
1 polymer ?
#
loop_
_entity_poly.entity_id
_entity_poly.type
_entity_poly.pdbx_seq_one_letter_code
_entity_poly.pdbx_strand_id
1 'polypeptide(L)'
;MRVGIRLLAGFAALYAGSAWSIPEGPEYPSAEWTARDLANVARSTEAPAEQLANPAFMMRWQMQSLANLLEWNARAAADPSWISAPSGNTPLAPLCATWGEQCAGDPFRYPQAPGADGAAFYTQEAEVIPVVFYDRGCARISGRVWAPRTGGNTLPGVIIENGSIQASEPLYWWAAQMLVRAGYVVMTFDPRGQGRSDLQTPDGEQGGNFNPAVFWDGLVDAIDFFHSSSVQPYPHNLRCADRYPTVVTAFNPHAARLDRERLGLAGHSLGATGVSVVQAYGAEGAELWPGLLDAQNPVDVIVAWDRLGSDVVPRVPAMGQTSEYGFTPRPATEVPDPEEHKAAYRRWRDAGVPVFQFTIQIQGSSHFEWSLIPSFPATSWCADTTGDVCRGGWGQPMAAHYTLAWFDRWLKQPGEPGYADADARLLADADWHERYSFYRRSARAFADRSGRMHLCEDIRAGCTDEMTAAGGGSGGGVFTGWALAVLVLLRWRRMLLRAGLRQPRHAHADLVGTGEVLQHQG
;
A
#
# COMPACT_ATOMS: atom_id res chain seq x y z
N MET A 1 74.44 34.72 -7.51
CA MET A 1 73.24 35.42 -8.00
C MET A 1 72.09 34.41 -7.98
N ARG A 2 71.03 34.73 -7.25
CA ARG A 2 69.91 33.83 -6.87
C ARG A 2 68.88 33.70 -8.01
N VAL A 3 68.38 32.49 -8.27
CA VAL A 3 66.99 32.10 -8.65
C VAL A 3 66.95 30.57 -8.43
N GLY A 4 66.02 29.89 -7.75
CA GLY A 4 64.66 30.18 -7.30
C GLY A 4 63.79 28.96 -7.64
N ILE A 5 63.72 27.98 -6.72
CA ILE A 5 62.89 26.76 -6.80
C ILE A 5 61.40 27.12 -6.66
N ARG A 6 60.53 26.62 -7.54
CA ARG A 6 59.11 26.33 -7.21
C ARG A 6 58.60 25.10 -7.98
N LEU A 7 58.27 24.06 -7.21
CA LEU A 7 57.40 22.96 -7.61
C LEU A 7 56.00 23.51 -7.94
N LEU A 8 55.43 23.09 -9.06
CA LEU A 8 53.99 23.19 -9.33
C LEU A 8 53.35 21.86 -8.90
N ALA A 9 52.69 21.89 -7.74
CA ALA A 9 51.74 20.87 -7.33
C ALA A 9 50.46 21.06 -8.13
N GLY A 10 50.13 20.08 -8.99
CA GLY A 10 48.84 20.01 -9.65
C GLY A 10 47.78 19.52 -8.66
N PHE A 11 46.97 20.45 -8.16
CA PHE A 11 45.70 20.15 -7.48
C PHE A 11 44.70 19.65 -8.53
N ALA A 12 44.55 18.33 -8.66
CA ALA A 12 43.36 17.76 -9.29
C ALA A 12 42.25 17.78 -8.23
N ALA A 13 41.43 18.84 -8.26
CA ALA A 13 40.19 18.88 -7.50
C ALA A 13 39.25 17.81 -8.08
N LEU A 14 39.09 16.71 -7.34
CA LEU A 14 37.96 15.81 -7.49
C LEU A 14 36.70 16.60 -7.12
N TYR A 15 36.07 17.21 -8.12
CA TYR A 15 34.68 17.62 -8.02
C TYR A 15 33.85 16.33 -7.92
N ALA A 16 33.61 15.89 -6.68
CA ALA A 16 32.45 15.06 -6.38
C ALA A 16 31.23 15.94 -6.64
N GLY A 17 30.77 15.94 -7.89
CA GLY A 17 29.45 16.44 -8.23
C GLY A 17 28.46 15.63 -7.42
N SER A 18 27.99 16.22 -6.32
CA SER A 18 26.72 15.83 -5.76
C SER A 18 25.73 16.03 -6.91
N ALA A 19 25.10 14.95 -7.36
CA ALA A 19 24.05 15.03 -8.36
C ALA A 19 22.84 15.70 -7.70
N TRP A 20 22.88 17.02 -7.63
CA TRP A 20 21.69 17.83 -7.44
C TRP A 20 20.92 17.73 -8.75
N SER A 21 20.09 16.70 -8.93
CA SER A 21 19.05 16.77 -9.97
C SER A 21 18.11 17.90 -9.56
N ILE A 22 18.22 19.02 -10.28
CA ILE A 22 17.37 20.20 -10.26
C ILE A 22 15.91 19.73 -10.42
N PRO A 23 14.88 20.39 -9.85
CA PRO A 23 13.51 20.18 -10.31
C PRO A 23 13.50 20.37 -11.83
N GLU A 24 13.30 19.30 -12.60
CA GLU A 24 13.36 19.39 -14.06
C GLU A 24 12.40 20.49 -14.51
N GLY A 25 12.89 21.52 -15.20
CA GLY A 25 12.07 22.57 -15.80
C GLY A 25 12.37 23.99 -15.34
N PRO A 26 11.41 24.92 -15.48
CA PRO A 26 11.70 26.34 -15.35
C PRO A 26 12.01 26.75 -13.90
N GLU A 27 12.86 27.75 -13.72
CA GLU A 27 13.21 28.27 -12.38
C GLU A 27 11.99 28.94 -11.72
N TYR A 28 11.74 28.69 -10.44
CA TYR A 28 10.71 29.42 -9.69
C TYR A 28 11.27 30.77 -9.23
N PRO A 29 10.53 31.90 -9.29
CA PRO A 29 9.14 32.05 -9.75
C PRO A 29 9.04 32.61 -11.18
N SER A 30 9.45 31.85 -12.21
CA SER A 30 9.29 32.27 -13.61
C SER A 30 7.84 32.14 -14.12
N ALA A 31 7.52 32.86 -15.20
CA ALA A 31 6.24 32.73 -15.89
C ALA A 31 6.06 31.32 -16.47
N GLU A 32 7.15 30.73 -16.98
CA GLU A 32 7.19 29.38 -17.51
C GLU A 32 6.91 28.34 -16.41
N TRP A 33 7.47 28.51 -15.21
CA TRP A 33 7.18 27.64 -14.06
C TRP A 33 5.70 27.70 -13.71
N THR A 34 5.15 28.91 -13.65
CA THR A 34 3.74 29.16 -13.31
C THR A 34 2.81 28.55 -14.37
N ALA A 35 3.13 28.71 -15.65
CA ALA A 35 2.33 28.13 -16.74
C ALA A 35 2.33 26.60 -16.70
N ARG A 36 3.49 25.99 -16.41
CA ARG A 36 3.59 24.53 -16.24
C ARG A 36 2.76 24.06 -15.04
N ASP A 37 2.88 24.72 -13.90
CA ASP A 37 2.15 24.32 -12.70
C ASP A 37 0.64 24.46 -12.86
N LEU A 38 0.18 25.52 -13.54
CA LEU A 38 -1.22 25.68 -13.92
C LEU A 38 -1.71 24.57 -14.86
N ALA A 39 -0.90 24.19 -15.86
CA ALA A 39 -1.23 23.07 -16.75
C ALA A 39 -1.29 21.73 -15.99
N ASN A 40 -0.43 21.56 -14.99
CA ASN A 40 -0.39 20.39 -14.15
C ASN A 40 -1.65 20.27 -13.27
N VAL A 41 -1.99 21.33 -12.53
CA VAL A 41 -3.23 21.41 -11.74
C VAL A 41 -4.47 21.23 -12.62
N ALA A 42 -4.47 21.76 -13.86
CA ALA A 42 -5.60 21.62 -14.77
C ALA A 42 -5.95 20.15 -15.07
N ARG A 43 -4.96 19.24 -15.07
CA ARG A 43 -5.23 17.81 -15.26
C ARG A 43 -6.12 17.22 -14.17
N SER A 44 -6.07 17.75 -12.95
CA SER A 44 -6.94 17.29 -11.85
C SER A 44 -8.42 17.62 -12.08
N THR A 45 -8.76 18.32 -13.16
CA THR A 45 -10.14 18.67 -13.53
C THR A 45 -10.63 17.90 -14.76
N GLU A 46 -9.77 17.09 -15.38
CA GLU A 46 -10.09 16.30 -16.57
C GLU A 46 -11.26 15.34 -16.30
N ALA A 47 -11.20 14.51 -15.26
CA ALA A 47 -12.28 13.55 -15.00
C ALA A 47 -13.65 14.21 -14.73
N PRO A 48 -13.78 15.21 -13.84
CA PRO A 48 -15.03 15.95 -13.69
C PRO A 48 -15.54 16.57 -14.99
N ALA A 49 -14.64 17.12 -15.82
CA ALA A 49 -15.02 17.73 -17.09
C ALA A 49 -15.51 16.68 -18.10
N GLU A 50 -14.83 15.54 -18.21
CA GLU A 50 -15.21 14.40 -19.05
C GLU A 50 -16.59 13.88 -18.68
N GLN A 51 -16.84 13.66 -17.38
CA GLN A 51 -18.10 13.15 -16.86
C GLN A 51 -19.25 14.12 -17.13
N LEU A 52 -19.03 15.41 -16.85
CA LEU A 52 -20.04 16.44 -17.09
C LEU A 52 -20.36 16.60 -18.57
N ALA A 53 -19.37 16.44 -19.45
CA ALA A 53 -19.52 16.53 -20.89
C ALA A 53 -20.07 15.25 -21.55
N ASN A 54 -20.21 14.15 -20.81
CA ASN A 54 -20.65 12.85 -21.31
C ASN A 54 -22.07 12.50 -20.84
N PRO A 55 -23.11 12.70 -21.68
CA PRO A 55 -24.49 12.39 -21.30
C PRO A 55 -24.73 10.91 -20.98
N ALA A 56 -24.00 9.99 -21.62
CA ALA A 56 -24.14 8.56 -21.36
C ALA A 56 -23.62 8.21 -19.96
N PHE A 57 -22.48 8.79 -19.56
CA PHE A 57 -21.96 8.68 -18.21
C PHE A 57 -22.97 9.24 -17.19
N MET A 58 -23.43 10.49 -17.39
CA MET A 58 -24.36 11.14 -16.46
C MET A 58 -25.67 10.37 -16.29
N MET A 59 -26.26 9.90 -17.39
CA MET A 59 -27.49 9.09 -17.34
C MET A 59 -27.25 7.79 -16.56
N ARG A 60 -26.17 7.07 -16.87
CA ARG A 60 -25.84 5.80 -16.23
C ARG A 60 -25.56 5.99 -14.74
N TRP A 61 -24.81 7.03 -14.39
CA TRP A 61 -24.49 7.39 -13.01
C TRP A 61 -25.76 7.67 -12.21
N GLN A 62 -26.67 8.50 -12.71
CA GLN A 62 -27.93 8.82 -12.03
C GLN A 62 -28.86 7.60 -11.89
N MET A 63 -28.97 6.77 -12.93
CA MET A 63 -29.70 5.50 -12.84
C MET A 63 -29.11 4.57 -11.79
N GLN A 64 -27.77 4.52 -11.70
CA GLN A 64 -27.07 3.69 -10.72
C GLN A 64 -27.27 4.20 -9.29
N SER A 65 -27.20 5.51 -9.07
CA SER A 65 -27.50 6.14 -7.77
C SER A 65 -28.91 5.78 -7.29
N LEU A 66 -29.91 5.85 -8.18
CA LEU A 66 -31.28 5.48 -7.84
C LEU A 66 -31.41 3.98 -7.52
N ALA A 67 -30.78 3.11 -8.32
CA ALA A 67 -30.78 1.67 -8.06
C ALA A 67 -30.15 1.34 -6.71
N ASN A 68 -29.04 1.98 -6.36
CA ASN A 68 -28.35 1.79 -5.09
C ASN A 68 -29.21 2.25 -3.89
N LEU A 69 -29.94 3.37 -4.03
CA LEU A 69 -30.88 3.84 -3.02
C LEU A 69 -32.05 2.87 -2.82
N LEU A 70 -32.60 2.32 -3.93
CA LEU A 70 -33.66 1.31 -3.86
C LEU A 70 -33.18 0.02 -3.18
N GLU A 71 -31.96 -0.42 -3.46
CA GLU A 71 -31.33 -1.57 -2.81
C GLU A 71 -31.16 -1.33 -1.30
N TRP A 72 -30.70 -0.14 -0.90
CA TRP A 72 -30.61 0.24 0.52
C TRP A 72 -31.97 0.19 1.22
N ASN A 73 -33.02 0.74 0.60
CA ASN A 73 -34.37 0.72 1.16
C ASN A 73 -34.92 -0.71 1.24
N ALA A 74 -34.66 -1.55 0.25
CA ALA A 74 -35.04 -2.96 0.27
C ALA A 74 -34.33 -3.72 1.40
N ARG A 75 -33.05 -3.46 1.63
CA ARG A 75 -32.27 -4.01 2.75
C ARG A 75 -32.87 -3.60 4.09
N ALA A 76 -33.16 -2.31 4.28
CA ALA A 76 -33.76 -1.81 5.51
C ALA A 76 -35.20 -2.31 5.72
N ALA A 77 -35.96 -2.55 4.65
CA ALA A 77 -37.30 -3.14 4.74
C ALA A 77 -37.26 -4.63 5.11
N ALA A 78 -36.29 -5.38 4.55
CA ALA A 78 -36.10 -6.80 4.85
C ALA A 78 -35.55 -7.02 6.27
N ASP A 79 -34.67 -6.14 6.73
CA ASP A 79 -34.09 -6.15 8.07
C ASP A 79 -34.01 -4.73 8.63
N PRO A 80 -35.05 -4.28 9.37
CA PRO A 80 -35.11 -2.94 9.96
C PRO A 80 -33.99 -2.62 10.94
N SER A 81 -33.24 -3.62 11.41
CA SER A 81 -32.11 -3.37 12.28
C SER A 81 -30.98 -2.59 11.59
N TRP A 82 -30.93 -2.55 10.25
CA TRP A 82 -30.02 -1.72 9.44
C TRP A 82 -30.21 -0.22 9.58
N ILE A 83 -31.34 0.24 10.14
CA ILE A 83 -31.63 1.65 10.40
C ILE A 83 -32.03 1.88 11.87
N SER A 84 -31.74 0.90 12.72
CA SER A 84 -32.04 0.96 14.15
C SER A 84 -30.96 1.72 14.91
N ALA A 85 -31.31 2.26 16.08
CA ALA A 85 -30.37 3.02 16.91
C ALA A 85 -29.04 2.29 17.19
N PRO A 86 -29.00 0.96 17.45
CA PRO A 86 -27.74 0.23 17.63
C PRO A 86 -26.76 0.29 16.44
N SER A 87 -27.26 0.48 15.21
CA SER A 87 -26.40 0.59 14.02
C SER A 87 -25.88 2.01 13.77
N GLY A 88 -26.58 3.02 14.28
CA GLY A 88 -26.36 4.43 13.96
C GLY A 88 -26.61 4.80 12.48
N ASN A 89 -27.09 3.86 11.67
CA ASN A 89 -27.24 4.04 10.25
C ASN A 89 -28.51 4.83 9.91
N THR A 90 -28.37 5.70 8.90
CA THR A 90 -29.45 6.43 8.24
C THR A 90 -29.13 6.50 6.74
N PRO A 91 -30.06 6.93 5.88
CA PRO A 91 -29.73 7.20 4.48
C PRO A 91 -28.61 8.24 4.24
N LEU A 92 -28.22 8.99 5.28
CA LEU A 92 -27.19 10.03 5.23
C LEU A 92 -25.95 9.70 6.08
N ALA A 93 -25.99 8.63 6.88
CA ALA A 93 -24.95 8.27 7.83
C ALA A 93 -24.79 6.75 7.87
N PRO A 94 -23.60 6.18 7.59
CA PRO A 94 -22.41 6.84 7.04
C PRO A 94 -22.68 7.64 5.75
N LEU A 95 -21.81 8.59 5.41
CA LEU A 95 -21.96 9.50 4.25
C LEU A 95 -22.18 8.76 2.92
N CYS A 96 -21.76 7.49 2.83
CA CYS A 96 -21.93 6.62 1.67
C CYS A 96 -22.83 5.40 1.92
N ALA A 97 -23.73 5.44 2.92
CA ALA A 97 -24.63 4.34 3.27
C ALA A 97 -25.45 3.82 2.09
N THR A 98 -25.91 4.73 1.23
CA THR A 98 -26.74 4.38 0.09
C THR A 98 -25.94 4.01 -1.16
N TRP A 99 -24.63 4.26 -1.21
CA TRP A 99 -23.82 4.30 -2.45
C TRP A 99 -24.43 5.18 -3.55
N GLY A 100 -25.22 6.20 -3.19
CA GLY A 100 -25.77 7.16 -4.15
C GLY A 100 -24.73 8.22 -4.56
N GLU A 101 -24.95 8.84 -5.71
CA GLU A 101 -24.17 9.98 -6.22
C GLU A 101 -22.66 9.69 -6.21
N GLN A 102 -21.85 10.55 -5.59
CA GLN A 102 -20.39 10.46 -5.59
C GLN A 102 -19.88 9.13 -5.01
N CYS A 103 -20.65 8.49 -4.12
CA CYS A 103 -20.31 7.21 -3.52
C CYS A 103 -20.57 6.01 -4.45
N ALA A 104 -21.23 6.21 -5.60
CA ALA A 104 -21.52 5.14 -6.55
C ALA A 104 -20.24 4.64 -7.25
N GLY A 105 -19.24 5.51 -7.41
CA GLY A 105 -18.04 5.21 -8.20
C GLY A 105 -18.31 5.04 -9.69
N ASP A 106 -17.54 4.15 -10.34
CA ASP A 106 -17.71 3.84 -11.76
C ASP A 106 -19.04 3.10 -12.01
N PRO A 107 -20.04 3.73 -12.64
CA PRO A 107 -21.38 3.15 -12.76
C PRO A 107 -21.47 2.04 -13.83
N PHE A 108 -20.38 1.79 -14.57
CA PHE A 108 -20.25 0.71 -15.55
C PHE A 108 -19.69 -0.58 -14.95
N ARG A 109 -19.20 -0.55 -13.70
CA ARG A 109 -18.68 -1.74 -12.99
C ARG A 109 -19.73 -2.52 -12.20
N TYR A 110 -20.97 -2.06 -12.20
CA TYR A 110 -22.07 -2.72 -11.50
C TYR A 110 -22.57 -3.95 -12.29
N PRO A 111 -23.08 -4.99 -11.61
CA PRO A 111 -23.49 -6.24 -12.26
C PRO A 111 -24.62 -6.07 -13.30
N GLN A 112 -25.41 -5.01 -13.20
CA GLN A 112 -26.47 -4.64 -14.14
C GLN A 112 -25.99 -3.73 -15.28
N ALA A 113 -24.70 -3.37 -15.35
CA ALA A 113 -24.14 -2.66 -16.50
C ALA A 113 -23.89 -3.66 -17.64
N PRO A 114 -24.25 -3.40 -18.89
CA PRO A 114 -24.11 -4.40 -19.95
C PRO A 114 -22.66 -4.65 -20.41
N GLY A 115 -21.72 -3.74 -20.12
CA GLY A 115 -20.35 -3.80 -20.62
C GLY A 115 -19.47 -4.90 -20.00
N ALA A 116 -18.23 -4.94 -20.49
CA ALA A 116 -17.23 -5.95 -20.12
C ALA A 116 -16.92 -5.96 -18.61
N ASP A 117 -16.87 -4.79 -17.99
CA ASP A 117 -16.61 -4.62 -16.55
C ASP A 117 -17.90 -4.69 -15.69
N GLY A 118 -19.06 -4.78 -16.35
CA GLY A 118 -20.36 -5.01 -15.74
C GLY A 118 -20.77 -6.47 -15.83
N ALA A 119 -22.00 -6.73 -16.26
CA ALA A 119 -22.65 -8.03 -16.39
C ALA A 119 -21.76 -9.13 -16.96
N ALA A 120 -20.95 -8.85 -17.99
CA ALA A 120 -20.04 -9.85 -18.56
C ALA A 120 -19.03 -10.35 -17.53
N PHE A 121 -18.40 -9.46 -16.76
CA PHE A 121 -17.49 -9.83 -15.68
C PHE A 121 -18.18 -10.72 -14.62
N TYR A 122 -19.34 -10.33 -14.11
CA TYR A 122 -20.03 -11.08 -13.04
C TYR A 122 -20.65 -12.41 -13.51
N THR A 123 -20.93 -12.56 -14.81
CA THR A 123 -21.52 -13.78 -15.37
C THR A 123 -20.48 -14.75 -15.94
N GLN A 124 -19.37 -14.24 -16.47
CA GLN A 124 -18.38 -15.04 -17.22
C GLN A 124 -17.03 -15.17 -16.50
N GLU A 125 -16.59 -14.12 -15.80
CA GLU A 125 -15.22 -14.06 -15.29
C GLU A 125 -15.12 -14.31 -13.79
N ALA A 126 -16.09 -13.82 -12.99
CA ALA A 126 -16.02 -13.82 -11.54
C ALA A 126 -17.27 -14.37 -10.86
N GLU A 127 -17.06 -15.02 -9.73
CA GLU A 127 -18.07 -15.28 -8.72
C GLU A 127 -17.89 -14.25 -7.61
N VAL A 128 -18.98 -13.54 -7.28
CA VAL A 128 -18.96 -12.42 -6.34
C VAL A 128 -20.06 -12.64 -5.33
N ILE A 129 -19.66 -12.82 -4.07
CA ILE A 129 -20.59 -13.13 -3.00
C ILE A 129 -20.56 -11.97 -2.00
N PRO A 130 -21.70 -11.25 -1.80
CA PRO A 130 -21.81 -10.28 -0.74
C PRO A 130 -21.73 -10.97 0.62
N VAL A 131 -20.99 -10.38 1.54
CA VAL A 131 -20.78 -10.91 2.88
C VAL A 131 -21.13 -9.85 3.93
N VAL A 132 -21.63 -10.33 5.06
CA VAL A 132 -21.83 -9.52 6.27
C VAL A 132 -21.22 -10.28 7.44
N PHE A 133 -20.37 -9.62 8.21
CA PHE A 133 -19.73 -10.20 9.39
C PHE A 133 -19.61 -9.14 10.50
N TYR A 134 -19.37 -9.54 11.74
CA TYR A 134 -19.20 -8.60 12.85
C TYR A 134 -17.76 -8.17 13.04
N ASP A 135 -17.52 -6.91 13.39
CA ASP A 135 -16.24 -6.48 13.95
C ASP A 135 -16.11 -6.88 15.43
N ARG A 136 -14.95 -6.56 16.02
CA ARG A 136 -14.70 -6.75 17.46
C ARG A 136 -15.60 -5.94 18.39
N GLY A 137 -16.28 -4.92 17.90
CA GLY A 137 -17.30 -4.16 18.62
C GLY A 137 -18.72 -4.67 18.39
N CYS A 138 -18.89 -5.78 17.66
CA CYS A 138 -20.18 -6.29 17.21
C CYS A 138 -20.96 -5.34 16.26
N ALA A 139 -20.31 -4.39 15.60
CA ALA A 139 -20.88 -3.65 14.47
C ALA A 139 -20.89 -4.54 13.22
N ARG A 140 -21.93 -4.45 12.39
CA ARG A 140 -21.98 -5.21 11.12
C ARG A 140 -21.12 -4.55 10.07
N ILE A 141 -20.24 -5.35 9.48
CA ILE A 141 -19.36 -5.00 8.38
C ILE A 141 -19.90 -5.60 7.10
N SER A 142 -20.09 -4.74 6.10
CA SER A 142 -20.56 -5.10 4.77
C SER A 142 -19.39 -5.16 3.80
N GLY A 143 -19.36 -6.22 2.98
CA GLY A 143 -18.34 -6.36 1.94
C GLY A 143 -18.70 -7.39 0.90
N ARG A 144 -17.71 -7.78 0.10
CA ARG A 144 -17.79 -8.83 -0.92
C ARG A 144 -16.52 -9.65 -0.94
N VAL A 145 -16.68 -10.94 -1.22
CA VAL A 145 -15.58 -11.80 -1.61
C VAL A 145 -15.74 -12.14 -3.10
N TRP A 146 -14.65 -11.95 -3.83
CA TRP A 146 -14.55 -12.11 -5.27
C TRP A 146 -13.59 -13.24 -5.57
N ALA A 147 -13.97 -14.17 -6.44
CA ALA A 147 -13.08 -15.20 -6.92
C ALA A 147 -13.29 -15.40 -8.43
N PRO A 148 -12.24 -15.73 -9.21
CA PRO A 148 -12.40 -15.97 -10.64
C PRO A 148 -13.25 -17.22 -10.86
N ARG A 149 -14.11 -17.33 -11.87
CA ARG A 149 -14.89 -18.56 -12.12
C ARG A 149 -14.02 -19.73 -12.56
N THR A 150 -12.91 -19.41 -13.21
CA THR A 150 -11.92 -20.37 -13.71
C THR A 150 -10.60 -20.17 -12.94
N GLY A 151 -9.87 -21.25 -12.68
CA GLY A 151 -8.62 -21.18 -11.91
C GLY A 151 -8.44 -22.38 -10.97
N GLY A 152 -7.26 -22.49 -10.37
CA GLY A 152 -6.92 -23.56 -9.41
C GLY A 152 -7.61 -23.41 -8.05
N ASN A 153 -7.37 -24.41 -7.19
CA ASN A 153 -7.96 -24.52 -5.84
C ASN A 153 -7.09 -23.92 -4.72
N THR A 154 -6.12 -23.08 -5.05
CA THR A 154 -5.17 -22.48 -4.09
C THR A 154 -4.67 -21.17 -4.69
N LEU A 155 -5.52 -20.14 -4.65
CA LEU A 155 -5.25 -18.84 -5.22
C LEU A 155 -4.78 -17.87 -4.13
N PRO A 156 -3.83 -16.97 -4.43
CA PRO A 156 -3.42 -15.95 -3.48
C PRO A 156 -4.58 -15.01 -3.15
N GLY A 157 -4.61 -14.55 -1.91
CA GLY A 157 -5.63 -13.66 -1.37
C GLY A 157 -5.19 -12.19 -1.39
N VAL A 158 -6.11 -11.27 -1.68
CA VAL A 158 -5.91 -9.83 -1.46
C VAL A 158 -7.10 -9.21 -0.76
N ILE A 159 -6.87 -8.45 0.31
CA ILE A 159 -7.91 -7.65 0.96
C ILE A 159 -7.70 -6.18 0.57
N ILE A 160 -8.75 -5.52 0.10
CA ILE A 160 -8.75 -4.10 -0.25
C ILE A 160 -9.57 -3.34 0.79
N GLU A 161 -8.88 -2.47 1.53
CA GLU A 161 -9.47 -1.55 2.49
C GLU A 161 -9.74 -0.19 1.84
N ASN A 162 -10.94 0.32 2.07
CA ASN A 162 -11.40 1.56 1.47
C ASN A 162 -10.80 2.81 2.18
N GLY A 163 -11.11 3.99 1.68
CA GLY A 163 -10.67 5.27 2.28
C GLY A 163 -11.73 5.91 3.19
N SER A 164 -11.36 6.96 3.91
CA SER A 164 -12.25 7.61 4.87
C SER A 164 -13.12 8.75 4.31
N ILE A 165 -12.81 9.29 3.13
CA ILE A 165 -13.51 10.45 2.55
C ILE A 165 -14.34 10.02 1.34
N GLN A 166 -15.65 9.83 1.56
CA GLN A 166 -16.60 9.43 0.50
C GLN A 166 -16.15 8.22 -0.32
N ALA A 167 -15.42 7.32 0.34
CA ALA A 167 -14.62 6.30 -0.29
C ALA A 167 -15.19 4.90 -0.01
N SER A 168 -16.47 4.67 -0.32
CA SER A 168 -17.10 3.35 -0.17
C SER A 168 -16.49 2.28 -1.09
N GLU A 169 -16.73 1.03 -0.72
CA GLU A 169 -16.31 -0.19 -1.41
C GLU A 169 -16.38 -0.13 -2.96
N PRO A 170 -17.48 0.36 -3.61
CA PRO A 170 -17.59 0.37 -5.07
C PRO A 170 -16.50 1.17 -5.79
N LEU A 171 -15.88 2.14 -5.11
CA LEU A 171 -14.85 3.00 -5.69
C LEU A 171 -13.54 2.26 -5.99
N TYR A 172 -13.35 1.08 -5.38
CA TYR A 172 -12.16 0.25 -5.56
C TYR A 172 -12.43 -1.03 -6.35
N TRP A 173 -13.64 -1.20 -6.90
CA TRP A 173 -13.96 -2.38 -7.71
C TRP A 173 -13.10 -2.50 -8.96
N TRP A 174 -12.53 -1.40 -9.47
CA TRP A 174 -11.54 -1.46 -10.55
C TRP A 174 -10.34 -2.36 -10.17
N ALA A 175 -9.86 -2.25 -8.93
CA ALA A 175 -8.73 -3.02 -8.43
C ALA A 175 -9.13 -4.47 -8.15
N ALA A 176 -10.32 -4.67 -7.58
CA ALA A 176 -10.85 -6.01 -7.36
C ALA A 176 -11.04 -6.78 -8.68
N GLN A 177 -11.63 -6.16 -9.69
CA GLN A 177 -11.82 -6.79 -11.01
C GLN A 177 -10.49 -7.11 -11.70
N MET A 178 -9.52 -6.18 -11.63
CA MET A 178 -8.16 -6.41 -12.13
C MET A 178 -7.49 -7.62 -11.46
N LEU A 179 -7.54 -7.70 -10.13
CA LEU A 179 -6.94 -8.80 -9.37
C LEU A 179 -7.65 -10.14 -9.63
N VAL A 180 -8.99 -10.14 -9.70
CA VAL A 180 -9.73 -11.36 -10.02
C VAL A 180 -9.35 -11.88 -11.41
N ARG A 181 -9.24 -10.99 -12.41
CA ARG A 181 -8.75 -11.32 -13.76
C ARG A 181 -7.33 -11.91 -13.77
N ALA A 182 -6.49 -11.50 -12.82
CA ALA A 182 -5.15 -12.05 -12.63
C ALA A 182 -5.11 -13.34 -11.77
N GLY A 183 -6.26 -13.86 -11.35
CA GLY A 183 -6.36 -15.10 -10.60
C GLY A 183 -6.09 -14.95 -9.10
N TYR A 184 -6.64 -13.89 -8.48
CA TYR A 184 -6.65 -13.70 -7.03
C TYR A 184 -8.05 -13.91 -6.46
N VAL A 185 -8.13 -14.37 -5.21
CA VAL A 185 -9.34 -14.21 -4.41
C VAL A 185 -9.25 -12.87 -3.70
N VAL A 186 -10.23 -12.01 -3.90
CA VAL A 186 -10.20 -10.64 -3.37
C VAL A 186 -11.31 -10.48 -2.34
N MET A 187 -11.06 -9.73 -1.27
CA MET A 187 -12.10 -9.23 -0.38
C MET A 187 -12.09 -7.71 -0.40
N THR A 188 -13.27 -7.12 -0.56
CA THR A 188 -13.50 -5.68 -0.43
C THR A 188 -14.50 -5.48 0.70
N PHE A 189 -14.31 -4.49 1.55
CA PHE A 189 -15.26 -4.19 2.62
C PHE A 189 -15.27 -2.71 2.97
N ASP A 190 -16.37 -2.28 3.59
CA ASP A 190 -16.46 -0.97 4.21
C ASP A 190 -16.14 -1.12 5.72
N PRO A 191 -15.12 -0.45 6.28
CA PRO A 191 -14.89 -0.43 7.73
C PRO A 191 -16.08 0.16 8.49
N ARG A 192 -16.14 -0.08 9.80
CA ARG A 192 -17.15 0.55 10.66
C ARG A 192 -17.13 2.07 10.45
N GLY A 193 -18.30 2.69 10.28
CA GLY A 193 -18.41 4.11 9.99
C GLY A 193 -18.31 4.49 8.52
N GLN A 194 -18.10 3.53 7.60
CA GLN A 194 -17.99 3.77 6.17
C GLN A 194 -19.05 3.00 5.38
N GLY A 195 -19.38 3.52 4.19
CA GLY A 195 -20.25 2.88 3.21
C GLY A 195 -21.45 2.17 3.83
N ARG A 196 -21.63 0.89 3.51
CA ARG A 196 -22.78 0.08 3.92
C ARG A 196 -22.63 -0.66 5.25
N SER A 197 -21.54 -0.41 5.96
CA SER A 197 -21.32 -0.95 7.31
C SER A 197 -22.00 -0.09 8.36
N ASP A 198 -22.18 -0.65 9.55
CA ASP A 198 -22.74 0.10 10.68
C ASP A 198 -21.86 1.30 11.03
N LEU A 199 -22.49 2.43 11.35
CA LEU A 199 -21.81 3.66 11.79
C LEU A 199 -21.11 3.47 13.13
N GLN A 200 -21.74 2.68 14.01
CA GLN A 200 -21.34 2.49 15.39
C GLN A 200 -21.57 1.07 15.87
N THR A 201 -20.94 0.73 17.00
CA THR A 201 -21.24 -0.50 17.74
C THR A 201 -22.60 -0.40 18.45
N PRO A 202 -23.18 -1.54 18.89
CA PRO A 202 -24.36 -1.53 19.75
C PRO A 202 -24.23 -0.67 21.02
N ASP A 203 -23.00 -0.52 21.51
CA ASP A 203 -22.68 0.26 22.72
C ASP A 203 -22.43 1.75 22.40
N GLY A 204 -22.55 2.16 21.13
CA GLY A 204 -22.49 3.55 20.69
C GLY A 204 -21.10 4.04 20.26
N GLU A 205 -20.10 3.16 20.18
CA GLU A 205 -18.77 3.53 19.72
C GLU A 205 -18.76 3.70 18.20
N GLN A 206 -18.50 4.92 17.74
CA GLN A 206 -18.50 5.26 16.31
C GLN A 206 -17.24 4.74 15.61
N GLY A 207 -17.32 4.59 14.28
CA GLY A 207 -16.20 4.32 13.40
C GLY A 207 -15.85 5.48 12.46
N GLY A 208 -15.13 5.18 11.38
CA GLY A 208 -14.71 6.15 10.39
C GLY A 208 -13.76 7.20 10.96
N ASN A 209 -13.93 8.45 10.54
CA ASN A 209 -13.06 9.55 11.01
C ASN A 209 -13.22 9.90 12.50
N PHE A 210 -14.30 9.44 13.16
CA PHE A 210 -14.49 9.64 14.60
C PHE A 210 -13.60 8.70 15.44
N ASN A 211 -13.36 7.50 14.94
CA ASN A 211 -12.39 6.56 15.50
C ASN A 211 -11.57 5.93 14.37
N PRO A 212 -10.41 6.50 14.01
CA PRO A 212 -9.61 5.98 12.91
C PRO A 212 -9.03 4.60 13.18
N ALA A 213 -9.02 4.14 14.44
CA ALA A 213 -8.47 2.83 14.78
C ALA A 213 -9.23 1.66 14.17
N VAL A 214 -10.50 1.87 13.82
CA VAL A 214 -11.32 0.85 13.15
C VAL A 214 -10.79 0.43 11.79
N PHE A 215 -9.88 1.19 11.17
CA PHE A 215 -9.23 0.77 9.92
C PHE A 215 -8.21 -0.34 10.21
N TRP A 216 -7.25 -0.16 11.12
CA TRP A 216 -6.30 -1.25 11.41
C TRP A 216 -6.90 -2.38 12.27
N ASP A 217 -7.75 -2.06 13.25
CA ASP A 217 -8.42 -3.07 14.07
C ASP A 217 -9.44 -3.88 13.25
N GLY A 218 -10.27 -3.19 12.45
CA GLY A 218 -11.25 -3.82 11.59
C GLY A 218 -10.61 -4.59 10.43
N LEU A 219 -9.43 -4.18 9.96
CA LEU A 219 -8.68 -4.94 8.96
C LEU A 219 -8.14 -6.26 9.52
N VAL A 220 -7.71 -6.30 10.79
CA VAL A 220 -7.37 -7.59 11.46
C VAL A 220 -8.60 -8.50 11.52
N ASP A 221 -9.75 -7.94 11.92
CA ASP A 221 -11.01 -8.68 11.98
C ASP A 221 -11.43 -9.19 10.58
N ALA A 222 -11.19 -8.40 9.54
CA ALA A 222 -11.42 -8.79 8.14
C ALA A 222 -10.46 -9.90 7.66
N ILE A 223 -9.20 -9.89 8.09
CA ILE A 223 -8.22 -10.96 7.82
C ILE A 223 -8.71 -12.26 8.46
N ASP A 224 -9.12 -12.23 9.73
CA ASP A 224 -9.69 -13.40 10.42
C ASP A 224 -10.96 -13.89 9.71
N PHE A 225 -11.86 -13.00 9.26
CA PHE A 225 -13.02 -13.41 8.48
C PHE A 225 -12.59 -14.05 7.15
N PHE A 226 -11.63 -13.46 6.44
CA PHE A 226 -11.16 -13.97 5.15
C PHE A 226 -10.49 -15.34 5.26
N HIS A 227 -9.81 -15.62 6.38
CA HIS A 227 -9.17 -16.90 6.66
C HIS A 227 -10.12 -17.94 7.30
N SER A 228 -11.32 -17.54 7.70
CA SER A 228 -12.30 -18.45 8.30
C SER A 228 -12.79 -19.54 7.32
N SER A 229 -13.27 -20.66 7.87
CA SER A 229 -13.85 -21.77 7.10
C SER A 229 -14.92 -22.52 7.88
N SER A 230 -15.56 -23.51 7.23
CA SER A 230 -16.57 -24.37 7.87
C SER A 230 -16.08 -25.12 9.10
N VAL A 231 -14.78 -25.41 9.21
CA VAL A 231 -14.17 -26.11 10.35
C VAL A 231 -13.50 -25.17 11.37
N GLN A 232 -13.27 -23.91 10.97
CA GLN A 232 -12.71 -22.86 11.81
C GLN A 232 -13.52 -21.58 11.58
N PRO A 233 -14.71 -21.48 12.21
CA PRO A 233 -15.64 -20.37 11.97
C PRO A 233 -15.08 -19.04 12.51
N TYR A 234 -15.57 -17.94 11.94
CA TYR A 234 -15.12 -16.60 12.32
C TYR A 234 -15.54 -16.25 13.77
N PRO A 235 -14.60 -15.96 14.70
CA PRO A 235 -14.90 -15.89 16.13
C PRO A 235 -15.86 -14.77 16.54
N HIS A 236 -15.75 -13.60 15.91
CA HIS A 236 -16.62 -12.46 16.25
C HIS A 236 -18.08 -12.73 15.90
N ASN A 237 -18.36 -13.51 14.86
CA ASN A 237 -19.73 -13.93 14.54
C ASN A 237 -20.35 -14.79 15.65
N LEU A 238 -19.56 -15.67 16.26
CA LEU A 238 -20.04 -16.51 17.37
C LEU A 238 -20.31 -15.66 18.62
N ARG A 239 -19.42 -14.73 18.93
CA ARG A 239 -19.55 -13.86 20.11
C ARG A 239 -20.70 -12.85 19.98
N CYS A 240 -21.02 -12.42 18.77
CA CYS A 240 -22.01 -11.37 18.48
C CYS A 240 -23.34 -11.91 17.93
N ALA A 241 -23.56 -13.24 17.90
CA ALA A 241 -24.65 -13.91 17.20
C ALA A 241 -26.09 -13.41 17.52
N ASP A 242 -26.31 -12.83 18.70
CA ASP A 242 -27.62 -12.36 19.16
C ASP A 242 -27.77 -10.82 19.17
N ARG A 243 -26.81 -10.09 18.58
CA ARG A 243 -26.83 -8.61 18.61
C ARG A 243 -27.81 -8.01 17.61
N TYR A 244 -27.99 -8.65 16.47
CA TYR A 244 -28.92 -8.23 15.43
C TYR A 244 -29.67 -9.45 14.88
N PRO A 245 -30.90 -9.28 14.38
CA PRO A 245 -31.59 -10.34 13.63
C PRO A 245 -30.95 -10.63 12.25
N THR A 246 -29.97 -9.82 11.84
CA THR A 246 -29.27 -9.95 10.57
C THR A 246 -28.56 -11.29 10.46
N VAL A 247 -28.81 -12.02 9.37
CA VAL A 247 -28.04 -13.22 9.04
C VAL A 247 -26.64 -12.79 8.58
N VAL A 248 -25.62 -13.17 9.36
CA VAL A 248 -24.21 -12.99 8.99
C VAL A 248 -23.67 -14.19 8.22
N THR A 249 -22.68 -13.95 7.37
CA THR A 249 -21.95 -14.98 6.64
C THR A 249 -21.05 -15.73 7.62
N ALA A 250 -21.26 -17.03 7.79
CA ALA A 250 -20.57 -17.81 8.84
C ALA A 250 -19.04 -17.85 8.68
N PHE A 251 -18.55 -17.91 7.44
CA PHE A 251 -17.13 -17.94 7.09
C PHE A 251 -16.91 -17.50 5.63
N ASN A 252 -15.64 -17.36 5.19
CA ASN A 252 -15.32 -17.01 3.81
C ASN A 252 -15.93 -18.01 2.80
N PRO A 253 -16.85 -17.58 1.92
CA PRO A 253 -17.53 -18.49 0.99
C PRO A 253 -16.57 -19.12 -0.04
N HIS A 254 -15.39 -18.53 -0.25
CA HIS A 254 -14.34 -19.04 -1.12
C HIS A 254 -13.15 -19.62 -0.34
N ALA A 255 -13.32 -19.99 0.93
CA ALA A 255 -12.26 -20.55 1.77
C ALA A 255 -11.54 -21.76 1.15
N ALA A 256 -12.25 -22.60 0.38
CA ALA A 256 -11.66 -23.77 -0.28
C ALA A 256 -10.77 -23.44 -1.49
N ARG A 257 -10.79 -22.18 -1.95
CA ARG A 257 -10.04 -21.69 -3.11
C ARG A 257 -8.91 -20.75 -2.70
N LEU A 258 -8.94 -20.26 -1.47
CA LEU A 258 -7.95 -19.34 -0.93
C LEU A 258 -6.74 -20.13 -0.43
N ASP A 259 -5.57 -19.69 -0.85
CA ASP A 259 -4.30 -20.06 -0.23
C ASP A 259 -4.03 -19.11 0.95
N ARG A 260 -4.09 -19.65 2.18
CA ARG A 260 -3.95 -18.87 3.42
C ARG A 260 -2.52 -18.47 3.74
N GLU A 261 -1.54 -19.04 3.03
CA GLU A 261 -0.12 -18.69 3.20
C GLU A 261 0.32 -17.57 2.25
N ARG A 262 -0.62 -16.98 1.50
CA ARG A 262 -0.35 -15.95 0.49
C ARG A 262 -1.37 -14.83 0.55
N LEU A 263 -1.11 -13.83 1.38
CA LEU A 263 -2.01 -12.70 1.63
C LEU A 263 -1.38 -11.34 1.32
N GLY A 264 -2.01 -10.61 0.42
CA GLY A 264 -1.73 -9.20 0.15
C GLY A 264 -2.77 -8.27 0.77
N LEU A 265 -2.35 -7.06 1.14
CA LEU A 265 -3.27 -5.99 1.53
C LEU A 265 -3.12 -4.79 0.61
N ALA A 266 -4.22 -4.18 0.20
CA ALA A 266 -4.25 -2.86 -0.43
C ALA A 266 -5.14 -1.92 0.38
N GLY A 267 -4.76 -0.64 0.50
CA GLY A 267 -5.57 0.32 1.25
C GLY A 267 -5.42 1.73 0.71
N HIS A 268 -6.49 2.53 0.73
CA HIS A 268 -6.47 3.94 0.34
C HIS A 268 -6.60 4.90 1.52
N SER A 269 -5.83 5.99 1.55
CA SER A 269 -5.98 7.06 2.55
C SER A 269 -5.82 6.53 3.98
N LEU A 270 -6.86 6.62 4.80
CA LEU A 270 -6.86 6.01 6.13
C LEU A 270 -6.74 4.47 6.08
N GLY A 271 -7.24 3.81 5.03
CA GLY A 271 -6.96 2.39 4.78
C GLY A 271 -5.50 2.13 4.37
N ALA A 272 -4.82 3.10 3.76
CA ALA A 272 -3.38 3.01 3.51
C ALA A 272 -2.59 3.04 4.83
N THR A 273 -3.07 3.83 5.79
CA THR A 273 -2.58 3.78 7.18
C THR A 273 -2.89 2.43 7.82
N GLY A 274 -4.12 1.92 7.64
CA GLY A 274 -4.55 0.60 8.09
C GLY A 274 -3.60 -0.52 7.67
N VAL A 275 -3.34 -0.68 6.37
CA VAL A 275 -2.39 -1.71 5.87
C VAL A 275 -0.95 -1.49 6.35
N SER A 276 -0.52 -0.24 6.54
CA SER A 276 0.83 0.10 7.04
C SER A 276 1.02 -0.32 8.50
N VAL A 277 -0.01 -0.13 9.33
CA VAL A 277 -0.02 -0.55 10.74
C VAL A 277 -0.16 -2.07 10.83
N VAL A 278 -1.12 -2.65 10.12
CA VAL A 278 -1.42 -4.09 10.18
C VAL A 278 -0.22 -4.92 9.75
N GLN A 279 0.54 -4.52 8.73
CA GLN A 279 1.73 -5.28 8.36
C GLN A 279 2.82 -5.30 9.44
N ALA A 280 2.84 -4.31 10.34
CA ALA A 280 3.88 -4.20 11.37
C ALA A 280 3.66 -5.18 12.52
N TYR A 281 2.41 -5.59 12.78
CA TYR A 281 2.09 -6.48 13.91
C TYR A 281 2.90 -7.78 13.87
N GLY A 282 3.43 -8.17 15.02
CA GLY A 282 4.28 -9.35 15.18
C GLY A 282 5.74 -9.18 14.78
N ALA A 283 6.15 -8.01 14.27
CA ALA A 283 7.56 -7.71 14.01
C ALA A 283 8.33 -7.45 15.31
N GLU A 284 9.66 -7.62 15.27
CA GLU A 284 10.53 -7.26 16.39
C GLU A 284 10.40 -5.76 16.70
N GLY A 285 10.00 -5.42 17.93
CA GLY A 285 9.78 -4.03 18.35
C GLY A 285 8.40 -3.46 17.99
N ALA A 286 7.49 -4.25 17.42
CA ALA A 286 6.10 -3.88 17.18
C ALA A 286 5.14 -4.56 18.20
N GLU A 287 3.88 -4.16 18.17
CA GLU A 287 2.82 -4.84 18.92
C GLU A 287 2.60 -6.27 18.43
N LEU A 288 2.14 -7.16 19.32
CA LEU A 288 1.81 -8.54 18.96
C LEU A 288 0.64 -8.59 17.97
N TRP A 289 0.60 -9.64 17.16
CA TRP A 289 -0.53 -9.92 16.28
C TRP A 289 -1.82 -10.10 17.10
N PRO A 290 -2.85 -9.24 16.91
CA PRO A 290 -4.07 -9.30 17.70
C PRO A 290 -5.16 -10.20 17.10
N GLY A 291 -4.91 -10.84 15.95
CA GLY A 291 -5.86 -11.75 15.31
C GLY A 291 -6.13 -13.00 16.12
N LEU A 292 -7.29 -13.60 15.90
CA LEU A 292 -7.83 -14.70 16.68
C LEU A 292 -7.74 -16.05 15.96
N LEU A 293 -7.61 -16.08 14.64
CA LEU A 293 -7.51 -17.33 13.88
C LEU A 293 -6.07 -17.73 13.59
N ASP A 294 -5.26 -16.79 13.10
CA ASP A 294 -3.87 -17.05 12.77
C ASP A 294 -2.96 -16.75 13.98
N ALA A 295 -2.05 -17.68 14.29
CA ALA A 295 -1.13 -17.53 15.42
C ALA A 295 -0.07 -16.43 15.19
N GLN A 296 0.16 -16.05 13.94
CA GLN A 296 1.09 -15.00 13.51
C GLN A 296 0.42 -14.19 12.40
N ASN A 297 0.93 -12.98 12.18
CA ASN A 297 0.42 -12.09 11.14
C ASN A 297 0.64 -12.71 9.73
N PRO A 298 -0.44 -13.07 9.01
CA PRO A 298 -0.35 -13.81 7.75
C PRO A 298 -0.05 -12.93 6.53
N VAL A 299 0.08 -11.62 6.69
CA VAL A 299 0.32 -10.70 5.57
C VAL A 299 1.72 -10.90 5.00
N ASP A 300 1.84 -10.98 3.68
CA ASP A 300 3.10 -11.15 2.95
C ASP A 300 3.53 -9.91 2.16
N VAL A 301 2.60 -9.04 1.79
CA VAL A 301 2.87 -7.86 0.98
C VAL A 301 1.78 -6.81 1.14
N ILE A 302 2.14 -5.52 1.07
CA ILE A 302 1.16 -4.43 1.08
C ILE A 302 1.32 -3.44 -0.07
N VAL A 303 0.20 -2.81 -0.45
CA VAL A 303 0.13 -1.66 -1.34
C VAL A 303 -0.67 -0.55 -0.65
N ALA A 304 -0.05 0.60 -0.42
CA ALA A 304 -0.64 1.75 0.24
C ALA A 304 -0.88 2.86 -0.79
N TRP A 305 -2.15 3.13 -1.08
CA TRP A 305 -2.61 4.22 -1.94
C TRP A 305 -2.83 5.48 -1.10
N ASP A 306 -1.93 6.45 -1.23
CA ASP A 306 -1.98 7.81 -0.70
C ASP A 306 -2.28 7.95 0.82
N ARG A 307 -1.36 7.62 1.73
CA ARG A 307 0.08 7.35 1.59
C ARG A 307 0.53 6.17 2.45
N LEU A 308 1.68 5.57 2.12
CA LEU A 308 2.36 4.59 2.97
C LEU A 308 2.83 5.23 4.29
N GLY A 309 2.54 4.61 5.42
CA GLY A 309 2.93 5.09 6.74
C GLY A 309 4.43 4.95 7.01
N SER A 310 5.09 5.99 7.52
CA SER A 310 6.51 5.95 7.92
C SER A 310 6.74 5.52 9.35
N ASP A 311 5.74 5.69 10.22
CA ASP A 311 5.87 5.57 11.67
C ASP A 311 5.51 4.17 12.14
N VAL A 312 6.01 3.16 11.42
CA VAL A 312 5.77 1.74 11.66
C VAL A 312 7.05 0.94 11.55
N VAL A 313 7.01 -0.33 11.95
CA VAL A 313 8.10 -1.29 11.77
C VAL A 313 7.87 -2.01 10.43
N PRO A 314 8.78 -1.86 9.44
CA PRO A 314 8.72 -2.63 8.20
C PRO A 314 8.91 -4.12 8.49
N ARG A 315 7.92 -4.95 8.12
CA ARG A 315 7.99 -6.42 8.23
C ARG A 315 7.95 -7.07 6.85
N VAL A 316 7.13 -6.53 5.95
CA VAL A 316 6.85 -7.13 4.64
C VAL A 316 7.12 -6.14 3.50
N PRO A 317 7.35 -6.64 2.27
CA PRO A 317 7.43 -5.80 1.08
C PRO A 317 6.26 -4.81 0.97
N ALA A 318 6.57 -3.53 0.79
CA ALA A 318 5.56 -2.48 0.68
C ALA A 318 5.71 -1.68 -0.61
N MET A 319 4.57 -1.40 -1.25
CA MET A 319 4.48 -0.40 -2.29
C MET A 319 3.70 0.81 -1.80
N GLY A 320 4.32 1.98 -1.82
CA GLY A 320 3.62 3.25 -1.61
C GLY A 320 3.31 3.91 -2.95
N GLN A 321 2.09 4.41 -3.09
CA GLN A 321 1.65 5.26 -4.19
C GLN A 321 1.17 6.56 -3.56
N THR A 322 1.64 7.72 -4.00
CA THR A 322 1.30 9.01 -3.37
C THR A 322 1.01 10.07 -4.42
N SER A 323 -0.07 10.82 -4.21
CA SER A 323 -0.56 11.86 -5.13
C SER A 323 0.36 13.09 -5.16
N GLU A 324 0.21 13.92 -6.20
CA GLU A 324 0.97 15.17 -6.32
C GLU A 324 0.34 16.28 -5.51
N TYR A 325 -0.99 16.37 -5.61
CA TYR A 325 -1.80 17.30 -4.86
C TYR A 325 -2.66 16.55 -3.85
N GLY A 326 -2.91 17.17 -2.69
CA GLY A 326 -3.85 16.63 -1.71
C GLY A 326 -5.31 16.74 -2.16
N PHE A 327 -6.23 16.86 -1.20
CA PHE A 327 -7.68 16.90 -1.46
C PHE A 327 -8.14 18.06 -2.36
N THR A 328 -7.48 19.21 -2.27
CA THR A 328 -7.79 20.38 -3.10
C THR A 328 -6.56 20.76 -3.90
N PRO A 329 -6.46 20.31 -5.16
CA PRO A 329 -5.35 20.71 -6.03
C PRO A 329 -5.27 22.22 -6.18
N ARG A 330 -4.08 22.76 -5.92
CA ARG A 330 -3.78 24.19 -6.02
C ARG A 330 -2.38 24.35 -6.57
N PRO A 331 -2.12 25.40 -7.36
CA PRO A 331 -0.77 25.72 -7.77
C PRO A 331 0.14 25.86 -6.54
N ALA A 332 1.34 25.33 -6.64
CA ALA A 332 2.33 25.47 -5.60
C ALA A 332 2.69 26.94 -5.42
N THR A 333 2.82 27.38 -4.17
CA THR A 333 3.20 28.76 -3.85
C THR A 333 4.70 28.90 -3.60
N GLU A 334 5.44 27.80 -3.57
CA GLU A 334 6.89 27.71 -3.37
C GLU A 334 7.42 26.44 -4.06
N VAL A 335 8.75 26.32 -4.19
CA VAL A 335 9.37 25.11 -4.77
C VAL A 335 9.13 23.93 -3.83
N PRO A 336 8.37 22.90 -4.24
CA PRO A 336 8.04 21.82 -3.32
C PRO A 336 9.28 20.93 -3.06
N ASP A 337 9.53 20.43 -1.84
CA ASP A 337 10.68 19.55 -1.50
C ASP A 337 10.68 18.18 -2.23
N PRO A 338 11.64 17.89 -3.13
CA PRO A 338 11.66 16.65 -3.90
C PRO A 338 11.68 15.34 -3.10
N GLU A 339 12.14 15.36 -1.85
CA GLU A 339 12.35 14.17 -1.00
C GLU A 339 11.24 13.96 0.04
N GLU A 340 10.22 14.83 0.07
CA GLU A 340 9.15 14.84 1.08
C GLU A 340 8.43 13.49 1.19
N HIS A 341 8.15 12.85 0.06
CA HIS A 341 7.37 11.61 -0.01
C HIS A 341 8.22 10.33 0.14
N LYS A 342 9.53 10.47 0.40
CA LYS A 342 10.44 9.33 0.55
C LYS A 342 10.68 8.91 2.01
N ALA A 343 9.92 9.46 2.97
CA ALA A 343 10.06 9.09 4.38
C ALA A 343 9.82 7.59 4.63
N ALA A 344 8.69 7.04 4.16
CA ALA A 344 8.39 5.62 4.27
C ALA A 344 9.36 4.75 3.45
N TYR A 345 9.74 5.20 2.24
CA TYR A 345 10.78 4.55 1.44
C TYR A 345 12.08 4.34 2.21
N ARG A 346 12.62 5.43 2.79
CA ARG A 346 13.86 5.37 3.59
C ARG A 346 13.71 4.40 4.74
N ARG A 347 12.56 4.40 5.42
CA ARG A 347 12.27 3.50 6.55
C ARG A 347 12.35 2.02 6.15
N TRP A 348 11.72 1.62 5.05
CA TRP A 348 11.77 0.22 4.57
C TRP A 348 13.15 -0.17 4.04
N ARG A 349 13.77 0.73 3.27
CA ARG A 349 15.12 0.51 2.71
C ARG A 349 16.13 0.29 3.84
N ASP A 350 16.09 1.13 4.87
CA ASP A 350 17.01 1.04 6.02
C ASP A 350 16.73 -0.22 6.87
N ALA A 351 15.52 -0.77 6.81
CA ALA A 351 15.18 -2.07 7.41
C ALA A 351 15.58 -3.27 6.52
N GLY A 352 16.09 -3.05 5.31
CA GLY A 352 16.43 -4.11 4.36
C GLY A 352 15.20 -4.83 3.79
N VAL A 353 14.01 -4.25 3.94
CA VAL A 353 12.75 -4.82 3.43
C VAL A 353 12.48 -4.22 2.04
N PRO A 354 12.12 -5.04 1.04
CA PRO A 354 11.82 -4.55 -0.30
C PRO A 354 10.76 -3.45 -0.28
N VAL A 355 11.05 -2.34 -0.95
CA VAL A 355 10.12 -1.22 -1.03
C VAL A 355 10.11 -0.62 -2.41
N PHE A 356 8.90 -0.32 -2.86
CA PHE A 356 8.69 0.45 -4.06
C PHE A 356 7.86 1.67 -3.68
N GLN A 357 8.49 2.83 -3.55
CA GLN A 357 7.77 4.06 -3.30
C GLN A 357 7.64 4.82 -4.60
N PHE A 358 6.50 4.66 -5.23
CA PHE A 358 6.07 5.64 -6.18
C PHE A 358 5.57 6.86 -5.43
N THR A 359 6.09 7.99 -5.83
CA THR A 359 5.19 9.09 -6.01
C THR A 359 4.44 8.79 -7.31
N ILE A 360 3.28 8.13 -7.21
CA ILE A 360 2.28 8.10 -8.29
C ILE A 360 1.69 9.50 -8.33
N GLN A 361 2.56 10.37 -8.80
CA GLN A 361 2.37 11.76 -9.04
C GLN A 361 2.30 11.88 -10.53
N ILE A 362 1.28 11.20 -11.03
CA ILE A 362 0.70 11.51 -12.32
C ILE A 362 0.57 13.01 -12.30
N GLN A 363 1.22 13.67 -13.24
CA GLN A 363 1.10 15.10 -13.41
C GLN A 363 -0.36 15.50 -13.19
N GLY A 364 -0.64 16.24 -12.11
CA GLY A 364 -2.00 16.67 -11.75
C GLY A 364 -2.87 15.70 -10.94
N SER A 365 -2.32 14.60 -10.43
CA SER A 365 -3.04 13.67 -9.55
C SER A 365 -3.42 14.35 -8.24
N SER A 366 -4.60 13.99 -7.77
CA SER A 366 -5.10 14.35 -6.45
C SER A 366 -5.18 13.12 -5.56
N HIS A 367 -5.57 13.34 -4.31
CA HIS A 367 -5.97 12.27 -3.40
C HIS A 367 -7.01 11.30 -3.97
N PHE A 368 -7.82 11.72 -4.94
CA PHE A 368 -8.95 10.92 -5.44
C PHE A 368 -8.61 10.04 -6.64
N GLU A 369 -7.33 9.91 -7.00
CA GLU A 369 -6.93 9.14 -8.17
C GLU A 369 -7.24 7.64 -8.06
N TRP A 370 -7.21 7.09 -6.84
CA TRP A 370 -7.52 5.67 -6.58
C TRP A 370 -8.99 5.42 -6.26
N SER A 371 -9.68 6.44 -5.76
CA SER A 371 -11.10 6.41 -5.47
C SER A 371 -11.83 7.07 -6.63
N LEU A 372 -12.37 6.29 -7.57
CA LEU A 372 -13.03 6.77 -8.81
C LEU A 372 -14.34 7.53 -8.54
N ILE A 373 -14.27 8.60 -7.76
CA ILE A 373 -15.38 9.40 -7.27
C ILE A 373 -15.81 10.33 -8.41
N PRO A 374 -17.05 10.20 -8.93
CA PRO A 374 -17.55 11.14 -9.93
C PRO A 374 -17.58 12.57 -9.37
N SER A 375 -17.36 13.56 -10.22
CA SER A 375 -17.28 15.01 -9.94
C SER A 375 -16.12 15.49 -9.07
N PHE A 376 -15.30 14.59 -8.53
CA PHE A 376 -14.17 14.95 -7.68
C PHE A 376 -12.91 15.23 -8.49
N PRO A 377 -12.03 16.14 -8.02
CA PRO A 377 -10.84 16.49 -8.77
C PRO A 377 -9.95 15.26 -8.88
N ALA A 378 -9.73 14.77 -10.09
CA ALA A 378 -8.87 13.64 -10.41
C ALA A 378 -8.44 13.78 -11.88
N THR A 379 -7.36 13.10 -12.26
CA THR A 379 -7.00 13.03 -13.69
C THR A 379 -8.02 12.18 -14.45
N SER A 380 -7.99 12.24 -15.78
CA SER A 380 -8.87 11.43 -16.64
C SER A 380 -8.96 9.98 -16.15
N TRP A 381 -10.17 9.42 -16.12
CA TRP A 381 -10.41 7.99 -15.85
C TRP A 381 -11.62 7.39 -16.60
N CYS A 382 -12.47 8.20 -17.23
CA CYS A 382 -13.60 7.73 -18.04
C CYS A 382 -13.81 8.64 -19.25
N ALA A 383 -12.76 8.80 -20.06
CA ALA A 383 -12.79 9.63 -21.25
C ALA A 383 -13.70 9.05 -22.36
N ASP A 384 -13.82 7.72 -22.44
CA ASP A 384 -14.64 7.03 -23.42
C ASP A 384 -15.57 6.02 -22.73
N THR A 385 -16.87 6.11 -23.03
CA THR A 385 -17.92 5.19 -22.54
C THR A 385 -18.46 4.26 -23.63
N THR A 386 -17.81 4.22 -24.80
CA THR A 386 -18.20 3.35 -25.92
C THR A 386 -18.15 1.89 -25.49
N GLY A 387 -19.24 1.16 -25.74
CA GLY A 387 -19.36 -0.24 -25.34
C GLY A 387 -19.67 -0.45 -23.86
N ASP A 388 -20.27 0.55 -23.20
CA ASP A 388 -20.76 0.47 -21.82
C ASP A 388 -19.67 0.15 -20.79
N VAL A 389 -18.48 0.71 -21.00
CA VAL A 389 -17.33 0.58 -20.10
C VAL A 389 -16.58 1.90 -20.06
N CYS A 390 -16.11 2.32 -18.89
CA CYS A 390 -15.18 3.44 -18.78
C CYS A 390 -13.80 3.04 -19.29
N ARG A 391 -13.32 3.74 -20.33
CA ARG A 391 -12.00 3.53 -20.94
C ARG A 391 -11.16 4.80 -20.87
N GLY A 392 -9.86 4.56 -20.96
CA GLY A 392 -8.83 5.58 -20.92
C GLY A 392 -8.22 5.67 -19.53
N GLY A 393 -7.84 6.87 -19.18
CA GLY A 393 -7.29 7.19 -17.89
C GLY A 393 -5.82 7.58 -17.95
N TRP A 394 -5.49 8.56 -17.12
CA TRP A 394 -4.13 9.07 -17.02
C TRP A 394 -3.45 8.51 -15.78
N GLY A 395 -4.10 8.55 -14.63
CA GLY A 395 -3.47 8.08 -13.41
C GLY A 395 -3.75 6.64 -13.02
N GLN A 396 -5.03 6.31 -12.94
CA GLN A 396 -5.48 4.98 -12.54
C GLN A 396 -4.78 3.82 -13.31
N PRO A 397 -4.52 3.89 -14.64
CA PRO A 397 -3.84 2.79 -15.34
C PRO A 397 -2.42 2.51 -14.84
N MET A 398 -1.68 3.55 -14.46
CA MET A 398 -0.34 3.42 -13.86
C MET A 398 -0.43 2.77 -12.48
N ALA A 399 -1.37 3.24 -11.65
CA ALA A 399 -1.62 2.68 -10.33
C ALA A 399 -2.01 1.19 -10.41
N ALA A 400 -2.87 0.83 -11.37
CA ALA A 400 -3.28 -0.54 -11.63
C ALA A 400 -2.11 -1.44 -12.06
N HIS A 401 -1.33 -0.99 -13.06
CA HIS A 401 -0.17 -1.71 -13.57
C HIS A 401 0.82 -2.08 -12.46
N TYR A 402 1.23 -1.09 -11.66
CA TYR A 402 2.22 -1.31 -10.61
C TYR A 402 1.67 -2.07 -9.41
N THR A 403 0.41 -1.83 -9.02
CA THR A 403 -0.25 -2.61 -7.97
C THR A 403 -0.25 -4.10 -8.33
N LEU A 404 -0.67 -4.42 -9.56
CA LEU A 404 -0.73 -5.81 -10.00
C LEU A 404 0.66 -6.44 -10.11
N ALA A 405 1.63 -5.73 -10.69
CA ALA A 405 3.00 -6.23 -10.81
C ALA A 405 3.64 -6.48 -9.43
N TRP A 406 3.34 -5.66 -8.43
CA TRP A 406 3.83 -5.85 -7.06
C TRP A 406 3.24 -7.09 -6.40
N PHE A 407 1.91 -7.26 -6.47
CA PHE A 407 1.29 -8.47 -5.94
C PHE A 407 1.78 -9.72 -6.67
N ASP A 408 1.90 -9.67 -8.01
CA ASP A 408 2.40 -10.81 -8.78
C ASP A 408 3.85 -11.16 -8.43
N ARG A 409 4.66 -10.17 -8.05
CA ARG A 409 6.04 -10.39 -7.64
C ARG A 409 6.14 -11.17 -6.33
N TRP A 410 5.27 -10.87 -5.36
CA TRP A 410 5.40 -11.36 -3.99
C TRP A 410 4.44 -12.52 -3.65
N LEU A 411 3.29 -12.60 -4.32
CA LEU A 411 2.27 -13.62 -4.05
C LEU A 411 2.19 -14.73 -5.10
N LYS A 412 2.65 -14.50 -6.34
CA LYS A 412 2.58 -15.55 -7.36
C LYS A 412 3.75 -16.53 -7.23
N GLN A 413 3.48 -17.78 -7.60
CA GLN A 413 4.43 -18.88 -7.65
C GLN A 413 4.76 -19.28 -9.11
N PRO A 414 5.86 -20.03 -9.35
CA PRO A 414 6.21 -20.52 -10.67
C PRO A 414 5.05 -21.27 -11.34
N GLY A 415 4.70 -20.86 -12.56
CA GLY A 415 3.61 -21.45 -13.34
C GLY A 415 2.26 -20.72 -13.21
N GLU A 416 2.12 -19.80 -12.27
CA GLU A 416 0.94 -18.93 -12.19
C GLU A 416 1.04 -17.76 -13.20
N PRO A 417 -0.09 -17.32 -13.79
CA PRO A 417 -0.12 -16.14 -14.66
C PRO A 417 0.43 -14.90 -13.94
N GLY A 418 1.21 -14.10 -14.65
CA GLY A 418 1.85 -12.90 -14.09
C GLY A 418 3.13 -13.20 -13.28
N TYR A 419 3.45 -14.46 -12.97
CA TYR A 419 4.71 -14.77 -12.29
C TYR A 419 5.89 -14.33 -13.15
N ALA A 420 6.08 -14.90 -14.34
CA ALA A 420 7.32 -14.74 -15.11
C ALA A 420 7.67 -13.28 -15.50
N ASP A 421 6.69 -12.39 -15.63
CA ASP A 421 6.88 -11.03 -16.14
C ASP A 421 6.78 -9.94 -15.05
N ALA A 422 6.49 -10.28 -13.79
CA ALA A 422 6.29 -9.30 -12.72
C ALA A 422 7.47 -8.34 -12.54
N ASP A 423 8.71 -8.85 -12.53
CA ASP A 423 9.91 -8.02 -12.41
C ASP A 423 10.07 -7.06 -13.60
N ALA A 424 9.78 -7.53 -14.82
CA ALA A 424 9.86 -6.70 -16.02
C ALA A 424 8.79 -5.58 -15.99
N ARG A 425 7.57 -5.89 -15.52
CA ARG A 425 6.50 -4.90 -15.34
C ARG A 425 6.85 -3.85 -14.28
N LEU A 426 7.53 -4.24 -13.21
CA LEU A 426 8.02 -3.32 -12.17
C LEU A 426 9.15 -2.40 -12.66
N LEU A 427 9.87 -2.77 -13.72
CA LEU A 427 10.96 -2.00 -14.32
C LEU A 427 10.55 -1.30 -15.63
N ALA A 428 9.26 -1.31 -15.97
CA ALA A 428 8.71 -0.70 -17.18
C ALA A 428 8.60 0.84 -17.08
N ASP A 429 9.63 1.49 -16.50
CA ASP A 429 9.61 2.93 -16.19
C ASP A 429 9.41 3.79 -17.45
N ALA A 430 9.93 3.33 -18.59
CA ALA A 430 9.83 4.03 -19.88
C ALA A 430 8.38 4.20 -20.34
N ASP A 431 7.50 3.25 -20.04
CA ASP A 431 6.09 3.27 -20.44
C ASP A 431 5.29 4.35 -19.68
N TRP A 432 5.81 4.77 -18.52
CA TRP A 432 5.15 5.70 -17.60
C TRP A 432 5.96 6.98 -17.36
N HIS A 433 7.05 7.19 -18.11
CA HIS A 433 7.99 8.30 -17.91
C HIS A 433 7.30 9.67 -17.84
N GLU A 434 6.33 9.89 -18.73
CA GLU A 434 5.53 11.12 -18.81
C GLU A 434 4.54 11.31 -17.65
N ARG A 435 4.33 10.29 -16.82
CA ARG A 435 3.39 10.31 -15.69
C ARG A 435 4.11 10.41 -14.34
N TYR A 436 5.43 10.45 -14.29
CA TYR A 436 6.14 10.79 -13.05
C TYR A 436 6.16 12.31 -12.82
N SER A 437 6.12 12.70 -11.53
CA SER A 437 6.16 14.10 -11.06
C SER A 437 7.33 14.89 -11.63
N PHE A 438 7.13 16.19 -11.82
CA PHE A 438 8.24 17.14 -12.01
C PHE A 438 8.82 17.64 -10.69
N TYR A 439 8.08 17.54 -9.58
CA TYR A 439 8.46 18.14 -8.29
C TYR A 439 9.01 17.16 -7.28
N ARG A 440 8.62 15.87 -7.34
CA ARG A 440 8.98 14.85 -6.34
C ARG A 440 9.64 13.65 -7.00
N ARG A 441 10.59 13.04 -6.29
CA ARG A 441 11.31 11.87 -6.80
C ARG A 441 10.62 10.58 -6.40
N SER A 442 10.39 9.72 -7.38
CA SER A 442 9.98 8.32 -7.17
C SER A 442 11.20 7.43 -7.01
N ALA A 443 11.13 6.44 -6.13
CA ALA A 443 12.25 5.58 -5.79
C ALA A 443 11.85 4.11 -5.60
N ARG A 444 12.80 3.21 -5.83
CA ARG A 444 12.65 1.77 -5.62
C ARG A 444 13.89 1.15 -4.99
N ALA A 445 13.67 0.14 -4.17
CA ALA A 445 14.69 -0.72 -3.60
C ALA A 445 14.09 -2.13 -3.43
N PHE A 446 14.22 -2.99 -4.44
CA PHE A 446 13.86 -4.41 -4.31
C PHE A 446 14.82 -5.32 -5.10
N ALA A 447 14.94 -6.58 -4.66
CA ALA A 447 15.65 -7.60 -5.43
C ALA A 447 14.68 -8.29 -6.41
N ASP A 448 15.06 -8.43 -7.68
CA ASP A 448 14.30 -9.22 -8.64
C ASP A 448 14.40 -10.72 -8.34
N ARG A 449 13.67 -11.57 -9.07
CA ARG A 449 13.73 -13.03 -8.84
C ARG A 449 15.07 -13.67 -9.18
N SER A 450 15.96 -12.98 -9.91
CA SER A 450 17.35 -13.43 -10.11
C SER A 450 18.26 -13.10 -8.92
N GLY A 451 17.75 -12.35 -7.93
CA GLY A 451 18.52 -11.85 -6.79
C GLY A 451 19.30 -10.56 -7.10
N ARG A 452 19.12 -9.98 -8.30
CA ARG A 452 19.73 -8.69 -8.63
C ARG A 452 18.98 -7.59 -7.90
N MET A 453 19.74 -6.78 -7.16
CA MET A 453 19.23 -5.62 -6.47
C MET A 453 18.94 -4.48 -7.45
N HIS A 454 17.72 -3.96 -7.43
CA HIS A 454 17.31 -2.77 -8.17
C HIS A 454 17.14 -1.62 -7.18
N LEU A 455 18.12 -0.71 -7.16
CA LEU A 455 18.11 0.50 -6.35
C LEU A 455 18.04 1.70 -7.28
N CYS A 456 17.02 2.54 -7.10
CA CYS A 456 16.86 3.76 -7.86
C CYS A 456 16.24 4.84 -6.99
N GLU A 457 16.94 5.96 -6.84
CA GLU A 457 16.52 7.06 -5.96
C GLU A 457 15.72 8.15 -6.70
N ASP A 458 15.74 8.12 -8.04
CA ASP A 458 15.03 9.02 -8.95
C ASP A 458 14.71 8.30 -10.28
N ILE A 459 13.53 7.68 -10.35
CA ILE A 459 13.11 6.88 -11.52
C ILE A 459 12.97 7.74 -12.78
N ARG A 460 12.49 8.98 -12.62
CA ARG A 460 12.25 9.89 -13.74
C ARG A 460 13.55 10.34 -14.38
N ALA A 461 14.57 10.68 -13.58
CA ALA A 461 15.90 11.02 -14.07
C ALA A 461 16.66 9.84 -14.70
N GLY A 462 16.10 8.63 -14.57
CA GLY A 462 16.69 7.38 -15.04
C GLY A 462 17.45 6.65 -13.92
N CYS A 463 17.28 5.34 -13.89
CA CYS A 463 17.95 4.48 -12.94
C CYS A 463 19.31 4.04 -13.47
N THR A 464 20.40 4.43 -12.81
CA THR A 464 21.67 3.72 -12.93
C THR A 464 21.57 2.51 -12.03
N ASP A 465 21.23 1.35 -12.56
CA ASP A 465 21.29 0.12 -11.77
C ASP A 465 22.72 -0.05 -11.26
N GLU A 466 22.97 0.27 -9.99
CA GLU A 466 24.25 -0.04 -9.37
C GLU A 466 24.38 -1.56 -9.32
N MET A 467 25.23 -2.09 -10.20
CA MET A 467 25.73 -3.47 -10.13
C MET A 467 26.52 -3.64 -8.82
N THR A 468 25.83 -3.82 -7.70
CA THR A 468 26.44 -4.45 -6.52
C THR A 468 26.46 -5.95 -6.75
N ALA A 469 27.36 -6.37 -7.66
CA ALA A 469 27.72 -7.77 -7.81
C ALA A 469 28.47 -8.24 -6.56
N ALA A 470 27.73 -8.70 -5.56
CA ALA A 470 28.28 -9.59 -4.55
C ALA A 470 28.43 -10.99 -5.18
N GLY A 471 29.68 -11.37 -5.46
CA GLY A 471 30.09 -12.77 -5.63
C GLY A 471 30.13 -13.32 -7.05
N GLY A 472 31.35 -13.38 -7.61
CA GLY A 472 31.63 -14.17 -8.82
C GLY A 472 33.11 -14.16 -9.14
N GLY A 473 33.81 -15.23 -8.77
CA GLY A 473 35.26 -15.34 -8.86
C GLY A 473 35.83 -15.20 -10.27
N SER A 474 37.03 -14.62 -10.34
CA SER A 474 38.00 -14.92 -11.39
C SER A 474 39.33 -15.24 -10.73
N GLY A 475 39.83 -16.45 -11.00
CA GLY A 475 41.20 -16.82 -10.70
C GLY A 475 42.15 -16.04 -11.62
N GLY A 476 43.20 -15.51 -11.02
CA GLY A 476 44.28 -14.83 -11.73
C GLY A 476 45.30 -14.35 -10.71
N GLY A 477 46.25 -15.22 -10.36
CA GLY A 477 47.20 -14.99 -9.29
C GLY A 477 48.12 -13.79 -9.51
N VAL A 478 48.27 -12.97 -8.47
CA VAL A 478 49.51 -12.25 -8.19
C VAL A 478 49.87 -12.49 -6.72
N PHE A 479 50.83 -13.38 -6.58
CA PHE A 479 51.74 -13.66 -5.48
C PHE A 479 51.80 -12.65 -4.31
N THR A 480 51.47 -13.18 -3.13
CA THR A 480 52.34 -13.27 -1.94
C THR A 480 53.24 -12.08 -1.59
N GLY A 481 52.89 -11.37 -0.52
CA GLY A 481 53.83 -10.48 0.18
C GLY A 481 53.47 -10.21 1.64
N TRP A 482 52.18 -10.22 1.98
CA TRP A 482 51.71 -9.73 3.28
C TRP A 482 51.35 -10.81 4.31
N ALA A 483 51.05 -12.04 3.89
CA ALA A 483 50.69 -13.12 4.82
C ALA A 483 51.90 -13.78 5.52
N LEU A 484 53.12 -13.66 4.97
CA LEU A 484 54.34 -14.20 5.60
C LEU A 484 54.93 -13.28 6.69
N ALA A 485 54.66 -11.98 6.64
CA ALA A 485 55.18 -11.02 7.62
C ALA A 485 54.47 -11.14 8.99
N VAL A 486 53.17 -11.45 8.99
CA VAL A 486 52.36 -11.57 10.22
C VAL A 486 52.68 -12.87 10.98
N LEU A 487 53.01 -13.95 10.27
CA LEU A 487 53.37 -15.24 10.89
C LEU A 487 54.79 -15.25 11.49
N VAL A 488 55.72 -14.43 10.99
CA VAL A 488 57.06 -14.27 11.57
C VAL A 488 57.02 -13.39 12.83
N LEU A 489 56.20 -12.34 12.85
CA LEU A 489 56.01 -11.46 14.02
C LEU A 489 55.31 -12.16 15.21
N LEU A 490 54.38 -13.09 14.94
CA LEU A 490 53.70 -13.87 15.98
C LEU A 490 54.58 -14.97 16.60
N ARG A 491 55.60 -15.47 15.88
CA ARG A 491 56.58 -16.44 16.41
C ARG A 491 57.66 -15.77 17.28
N TRP A 492 58.06 -14.54 16.96
CA TRP A 492 59.04 -13.78 17.76
C TRP A 492 58.48 -13.33 19.12
N ARG A 493 57.21 -12.95 19.16
CA ARG A 493 56.51 -12.55 20.40
C ARG A 493 56.31 -13.71 21.40
N ARG A 494 56.19 -14.96 20.90
CA ARG A 494 56.10 -16.17 21.73
C ARG A 494 57.44 -16.65 22.30
N MET A 495 58.57 -16.25 21.70
CA MET A 495 59.91 -16.54 22.24
C MET A 495 60.32 -15.59 23.38
N LEU A 496 59.91 -14.31 23.32
CA LEU A 496 60.25 -13.31 24.34
C LEU A 496 59.45 -13.46 25.65
N LEU A 497 58.30 -14.13 25.63
CA LEU A 497 57.49 -14.39 26.83
C LEU A 497 57.92 -15.63 27.64
N ARG A 498 58.92 -16.40 27.18
CA ARG A 498 59.45 -17.59 27.88
C ARG A 498 60.72 -17.36 28.69
N ALA A 499 61.23 -16.12 28.75
CA ALA A 499 62.40 -15.77 29.56
C ALA A 499 62.06 -14.56 30.45
N GLY A 500 61.44 -14.80 31.61
CA GLY A 500 61.06 -13.70 32.51
C GLY A 500 60.28 -14.15 33.74
N LEU A 501 61.03 -14.67 34.71
CA LEU A 501 60.64 -15.20 36.02
C LEU A 501 59.78 -14.29 36.93
N ARG A 502 58.94 -14.99 37.72
CA ARG A 502 58.56 -14.80 39.16
C ARG A 502 57.31 -13.96 39.55
N GLN A 503 56.35 -14.71 40.12
CA GLN A 503 55.25 -14.36 41.03
C GLN A 503 55.74 -13.84 42.41
N PRO A 504 54.93 -13.13 43.26
CA PRO A 504 53.79 -13.69 44.06
C PRO A 504 52.52 -12.79 44.15
N ARG A 505 51.28 -13.33 44.10
CA ARG A 505 50.36 -13.82 45.18
C ARG A 505 49.95 -12.79 46.26
N HIS A 506 48.65 -12.47 46.30
CA HIS A 506 47.67 -12.31 47.44
C HIS A 506 46.35 -11.76 46.81
N ALA A 507 45.14 -12.33 46.85
CA ALA A 507 44.25 -12.99 47.82
C ALA A 507 43.20 -12.03 48.47
N HIS A 508 41.91 -12.41 48.34
CA HIS A 508 40.68 -11.99 49.07
C HIS A 508 40.05 -10.61 48.72
N ALA A 509 38.72 -10.38 48.74
CA ALA A 509 37.52 -11.17 49.08
C ALA A 509 36.24 -10.49 48.53
N ASP A 510 35.15 -11.26 48.49
CA ASP A 510 33.74 -10.87 48.32
C ASP A 510 33.24 -9.82 49.32
N LEU A 511 32.13 -9.12 48.98
CA LEU A 511 31.06 -8.81 49.93
C LEU A 511 29.74 -8.37 49.25
N VAL A 512 28.65 -8.84 49.85
CA VAL A 512 27.22 -8.67 49.55
C VAL A 512 26.61 -7.59 50.47
N GLY A 513 25.51 -6.93 50.06
CA GLY A 513 24.51 -6.31 50.96
C GLY A 513 24.08 -4.89 50.56
N THR A 514 22.84 -4.63 50.09
CA THR A 514 21.56 -4.38 50.82
C THR A 514 21.23 -2.88 51.07
N GLY A 515 19.96 -2.50 50.86
CA GLY A 515 19.25 -1.35 51.47
C GLY A 515 19.11 -0.12 50.56
N GLU A 516 17.93 0.19 50.00
CA GLU A 516 16.75 0.88 50.57
C GLU A 516 16.76 2.43 50.46
N VAL A 517 15.70 2.95 49.82
CA VAL A 517 14.79 4.02 50.30
C VAL A 517 15.02 5.52 49.91
N LEU A 518 13.98 6.06 49.25
CA LEU A 518 13.36 7.42 49.24
C LEU A 518 14.21 8.68 48.91
N GLN A 519 13.79 9.50 47.93
CA GLN A 519 12.81 10.61 48.07
C GLN A 519 12.99 11.74 47.02
N HIS A 520 11.84 12.17 46.48
CA HIS A 520 11.41 13.53 46.09
C HIS A 520 12.10 14.42 45.01
N GLN A 521 11.24 14.74 44.03
CA GLN A 521 10.84 16.07 43.50
C GLN A 521 11.80 16.93 42.68
N GLY A 522 11.28 17.26 41.49
CA GLY A 522 11.60 18.37 40.60
C GLY A 522 10.60 18.34 39.45
#